data_AF-A0A2V2R9M2-F1
#
_entry.id   AF-A0A2V2R9M2-F1
#
_cell.length_a   1.000
_cell.length_b   1.000
_cell.length_c   1.000
_cell.angle_alpha   90.00
_cell.angle_beta   90.00
_cell.angle_gamma   90.00
#
_symmetry.space_group_name_H-M   'P 1'
#
loop_
_entity.id
_entity.type
_entity.pdbx_description
1 polymer ?
#
loop_
_entity_poly.entity_id
_entity_poly.type
_entity_poly.pdbx_seq_one_letter_code
_entity_poly.pdbx_strand_id
1 'polypeptide(L)'
;ELTGKTESPTDLNLEQARLAYSIIQSLLDHTRVVSDLIALMAQTMDEDTTKALTQTPVWAAYLDSRRAMERTREDVSKFADVLKQLDEE
;
A
#
# COMPACT_ATOMS: atom_id res chain seq x y z
N GLU A 1 25.18 -7.37 39.69
CA GLU A 1 23.87 -7.21 39.05
C GLU A 1 24.09 -6.86 37.58
N LEU A 2 23.73 -7.77 36.67
CA LEU A 2 23.63 -7.48 35.24
C LEU A 2 22.28 -8.04 34.84
N THR A 3 21.25 -7.21 34.96
CA THR A 3 19.90 -7.49 34.51
C THR A 3 19.95 -7.59 32.99
N GLY A 4 20.14 -8.80 32.47
CA GLY A 4 19.80 -9.13 31.09
C GLY A 4 18.31 -8.88 30.96
N LYS A 5 17.95 -7.73 30.39
CA LYS A 5 16.59 -7.42 29.97
C LYS A 5 16.26 -8.46 28.90
N THR A 6 15.62 -9.55 29.30
CA THR A 6 15.05 -10.52 28.38
C THR A 6 13.98 -9.78 27.61
N GLU A 7 14.32 -9.32 26.41
CA GLU A 7 13.35 -8.83 25.44
C GLU A 7 12.27 -9.91 25.30
N SER A 8 11.06 -9.56 25.76
CA SER A 8 9.91 -10.43 25.66
C SER A 8 9.66 -10.72 24.16
N PRO A 9 9.30 -11.95 23.76
CA PRO A 9 8.99 -12.30 22.37
C PRO A 9 7.98 -11.35 21.71
N THR A 10 7.15 -10.67 22.51
CA THR A 10 6.18 -9.66 22.11
C THR A 10 6.82 -8.36 21.59
N ASP A 11 7.94 -7.90 22.14
CA ASP A 11 8.60 -6.65 21.72
C ASP A 11 9.20 -6.75 20.31
N LEU A 12 9.85 -7.87 20.01
CA LEU A 12 10.37 -8.17 18.67
C LEU A 12 9.24 -8.24 17.62
N ASN A 13 8.04 -8.66 18.04
CA ASN A 13 6.86 -8.75 17.19
C ASN A 13 6.29 -7.35 16.87
N LEU A 14 6.30 -6.44 17.84
CA LEU A 14 5.87 -5.04 17.67
C LEU A 14 6.80 -4.24 16.74
N GLU A 15 8.11 -4.39 16.89
CA GLU A 15 9.07 -3.69 16.02
C GLU A 15 8.97 -4.18 14.57
N GLN A 16 8.80 -5.49 14.38
CA GLN A 16 8.52 -6.09 13.06
C GLN A 16 7.18 -5.62 12.48
N ALA A 17 6.15 -5.47 13.31
CA ALA A 17 4.85 -4.96 12.90
C ALA A 17 4.91 -3.49 12.47
N ARG A 18 5.66 -2.64 13.19
CA ARG A 18 5.91 -1.24 12.81
C ARG A 18 6.71 -1.15 11.50
N LEU A 19 7.72 -1.99 11.32
CA LEU A 19 8.48 -2.06 10.07
C LEU A 19 7.58 -2.47 8.90
N ALA A 20 6.78 -3.54 9.07
CA ALA A 20 5.82 -3.98 8.07
C ALA A 20 4.84 -2.87 7.70
N TYR A 21 4.30 -2.15 8.69
CA TYR A 21 3.44 -0.99 8.46
C TYR A 21 4.13 0.08 7.61
N SER A 22 5.37 0.47 7.96
CA SER A 22 6.10 1.50 7.21
C SER A 22 6.39 1.10 5.75
N ILE A 23 6.71 -0.18 5.51
CA ILE A 23 6.94 -0.73 4.17
C ILE A 23 5.65 -0.66 3.36
N ILE A 24 4.54 -1.11 3.95
CA ILE A 24 3.26 -1.11 3.24
C ILE A 24 2.80 0.32 2.96
N GLN A 25 2.94 1.23 3.91
CA GLN A 25 2.62 2.64 3.72
C GLN A 25 3.40 3.24 2.55
N SER A 26 4.71 2.96 2.48
CA SER A 26 5.56 3.42 1.37
C SER A 26 5.12 2.86 0.02
N LEU A 27 4.71 1.59 -0.03
CA LEU A 27 4.19 0.96 -1.25
C LEU A 27 2.85 1.57 -1.69
N LEU A 28 1.98 1.88 -0.74
CA LEU A 28 0.70 2.53 -1.01
C LEU A 28 0.89 3.95 -1.54
N ASP A 29 1.82 4.71 -0.97
CA ASP A 29 2.15 6.06 -1.43
C ASP A 29 2.77 6.03 -2.84
N HIS A 30 3.67 5.08 -3.10
CA HIS A 30 4.22 4.85 -4.44
C HIS A 30 3.12 4.55 -5.47
N THR A 31 2.13 3.73 -5.11
CA THR A 31 0.99 3.39 -5.99
C THR A 31 0.14 4.62 -6.33
N ARG A 32 -0.01 5.55 -5.39
CA ARG A 32 -0.69 6.83 -5.64
C ARG A 32 0.05 7.67 -6.67
N VAL A 33 1.36 7.83 -6.52
CA VAL A 33 2.20 8.60 -7.45
C VAL A 33 2.13 8.00 -8.87
N VAL A 34 2.15 6.67 -9.00
CA VAL A 34 1.98 6.00 -10.29
C VAL A 34 0.60 6.28 -10.89
N SER A 35 -0.46 6.29 -10.08
CA SER A 35 -1.81 6.61 -10.54
C SER A 35 -1.93 8.05 -11.04
N ASP A 36 -1.32 9.00 -10.34
CA ASP A 36 -1.26 10.41 -10.75
C ASP A 36 -0.49 10.58 -12.07
N LEU A 37 0.63 9.86 -12.23
CA LEU A 37 1.39 9.85 -13.49
C LEU A 37 0.56 9.30 -14.65
N ILE A 38 -0.20 8.22 -14.44
CA ILE A 38 -1.10 7.66 -15.47
C ILE A 38 -2.19 8.67 -15.85
N ALA A 39 -2.76 9.38 -14.88
CA ALA A 39 -3.74 10.43 -15.16
C ALA A 39 -3.13 11.58 -16.00
N LEU A 40 -1.89 11.98 -15.69
CA LEU A 40 -1.17 12.98 -16.48
C LEU A 40 -0.90 12.48 -17.90
N MET A 41 -0.43 11.23 -18.05
CA MET A 41 -0.22 10.64 -19.37
C MET A 41 -1.51 10.62 -20.20
N ALA A 42 -2.64 10.22 -19.59
CA ALA A 42 -3.94 10.22 -20.26
C ALA A 42 -4.36 11.62 -20.73
N GLN A 43 -4.03 12.67 -19.98
CA GLN A 43 -4.33 14.06 -20.37
C GLN A 43 -3.46 14.54 -21.55
N THR A 44 -2.26 13.98 -21.71
CA THR A 44 -1.35 14.32 -22.81
C THR A 44 -1.59 13.51 -24.08
N MET A 45 -2.33 12.40 -23.99
CA MET A 45 -2.72 11.56 -25.11
C MET A 45 -3.92 12.15 -25.85
N ASP A 46 -3.95 11.99 -27.17
CA ASP A 46 -5.15 12.32 -27.95
C ASP A 46 -6.30 11.33 -27.66
N GLU A 47 -7.52 11.74 -28.00
CA GLU A 47 -8.74 10.99 -27.68
C GLU A 47 -8.77 9.60 -28.33
N ASP A 48 -8.27 9.47 -29.56
CA ASP A 48 -8.27 8.22 -30.32
C ASP A 48 -7.26 7.22 -29.73
N THR A 49 -6.06 7.69 -29.38
CA THR A 49 -5.05 6.88 -28.69
C THR A 49 -5.55 6.44 -27.31
N THR A 50 -6.24 7.32 -26.58
CA THR A 50 -6.84 6.98 -25.28
C THR A 50 -7.92 5.90 -25.44
N LYS A 51 -8.83 6.04 -26.43
CA LYS A 51 -9.84 5.02 -26.73
C LYS A 51 -9.21 3.68 -27.08
N ALA A 52 -8.21 3.66 -27.96
CA ALA A 52 -7.50 2.45 -28.33
C ALA A 52 -6.85 1.77 -27.11
N LEU A 53 -6.20 2.55 -26.24
CA LEU A 53 -5.60 2.05 -25.00
C LEU A 53 -6.65 1.39 -24.10
N THR A 54 -7.81 2.03 -23.91
CA THR A 54 -8.86 1.50 -23.01
C THR A 54 -9.50 0.19 -23.48
N GLN A 55 -9.34 -0.16 -24.76
CA GLN A 55 -9.82 -1.42 -25.33
C GLN A 55 -8.79 -2.55 -25.22
N THR A 56 -7.57 -2.27 -24.77
CA THR A 56 -6.54 -3.30 -24.62
C THR A 56 -6.79 -4.18 -23.39
N PRO A 57 -6.40 -5.46 -23.44
CA PRO A 57 -6.45 -6.34 -22.26
C PRO A 57 -5.54 -5.84 -21.13
N VAL A 58 -4.49 -5.08 -21.46
CA VAL A 58 -3.57 -4.47 -20.49
C VAL A 58 -4.29 -3.43 -19.64
N TRP A 59 -5.17 -2.63 -20.25
CA TRP A 59 -5.98 -1.65 -19.51
C TRP A 59 -6.96 -2.30 -18.54
N ALA A 60 -7.63 -3.38 -18.96
CA ALA A 60 -8.49 -4.15 -18.08
C ALA A 60 -7.72 -4.73 -16.88
N ALA A 61 -6.55 -5.33 -17.13
CA ALA A 61 -5.67 -5.85 -16.08
C ALA A 61 -5.21 -4.74 -15.11
N TYR A 62 -4.89 -3.55 -15.62
CA TYR A 62 -4.57 -2.38 -14.79
C TYR A 62 -5.75 -1.96 -13.91
N LEU A 63 -6.96 -1.85 -14.45
CA LEU A 63 -8.15 -1.48 -13.67
C LEU A 63 -8.45 -2.49 -12.56
N ASP A 64 -8.32 -3.78 -12.84
CA ASP A 64 -8.52 -4.84 -11.84
C ASP A 64 -7.44 -4.82 -10.77
N SER A 65 -6.17 -4.63 -11.15
CA SER A 65 -5.07 -4.42 -10.21
C SER A 65 -5.31 -3.21 -9.32
N ARG A 66 -5.77 -2.08 -9.88
CA ARG A 66 -6.09 -0.86 -9.13
C ARG A 66 -7.18 -1.11 -8.09
N ARG A 67 -8.26 -1.82 -8.47
CA ARG A 67 -9.35 -2.19 -7.54
C ARG A 67 -8.90 -3.15 -6.44
N ALA A 68 -7.97 -4.05 -6.75
CA ALA A 68 -7.39 -4.94 -5.74
C ALA A 68 -6.54 -4.16 -4.74
N MET A 69 -5.70 -3.24 -5.24
CA MET A 69 -4.85 -2.39 -4.39
C MET A 69 -5.64 -1.44 -3.49
N GLU A 70 -6.75 -0.89 -3.95
CA GLU A 70 -7.63 -0.07 -3.09
C GLU A 70 -8.18 -0.88 -1.92
N ARG A 71 -8.60 -2.13 -2.17
CA ARG A 71 -9.05 -3.05 -1.11
C ARG A 71 -7.92 -3.40 -0.15
N THR A 72 -6.73 -3.73 -0.68
CA THR A 72 -5.55 -4.00 0.13
C THR A 72 -5.17 -2.80 1.00
N ARG A 73 -5.31 -1.58 0.50
CA ARG A 73 -5.09 -0.34 1.27
C ARG A 73 -6.01 -0.28 2.49
N GLU A 74 -7.31 -0.54 2.31
CA GLU A 74 -8.27 -0.55 3.42
C GLU A 74 -7.93 -1.61 4.46
N ASP A 75 -7.59 -2.82 4.01
CA ASP A 75 -7.24 -3.94 4.90
C ASP A 75 -5.97 -3.66 5.70
N VAL A 76 -4.96 -3.08 5.06
CA VAL A 76 -3.72 -2.66 5.71
C VAL A 76 -3.98 -1.54 6.71
N SER A 77 -4.80 -0.55 6.36
CA SER A 77 -5.13 0.54 7.28
C SER A 77 -5.78 -0.01 8.55
N LYS A 78 -6.74 -0.93 8.41
CA LYS A 78 -7.37 -1.61 9.55
C LYS A 78 -6.36 -2.40 10.38
N PHE A 79 -5.47 -3.14 9.71
CA PHE A 79 -4.40 -3.89 10.38
C PHE A 79 -3.46 -2.97 11.18
N ALA A 80 -3.08 -1.84 10.59
CA ALA A 80 -2.25 -0.84 11.24
C ALA A 80 -2.92 -0.20 12.46
N ASP A 81 -4.22 0.08 12.37
CA ASP A 81 -4.99 0.66 13.47
C ASP A 81 -5.10 -0.33 14.64
N VAL A 82 -5.32 -1.62 14.36
CA VAL A 82 -5.30 -2.69 15.37
C VAL A 82 -3.92 -2.79 16.06
N LEU A 83 -2.84 -2.71 15.28
CA LEU A 83 -1.48 -2.74 15.84
C LEU A 83 -1.17 -1.54 16.72
N LYS A 84 -1.69 -0.34 16.39
CA LYS A 84 -1.54 0.84 17.25
C LYS A 84 -2.31 0.69 18.57
N GLN A 85 -3.51 0.14 18.52
CA GLN A 85 -4.31 -0.09 19.74
C GLN A 85 -3.64 -1.07 20.70
N LEU A 86 -2.95 -2.10 20.17
CA LEU A 86 -2.16 -3.05 20.96
C LEU A 86 -0.88 -2.45 21.58
N ASP A 87 -0.42 -1.29 21.09
CA ASP A 87 0.77 -0.57 21.59
C ASP A 87 0.40 0.48 22.67
N GLU A 88 -0.88 0.86 22.76
CA GLU A 88 -1.43 1.81 23.74
C GLU A 88 -2.02 1.14 25.00
N GLU A 89 -2.21 -0.19 25.00
CA GLU A 89 -2.57 -1.03 26.18
C GLU A 89 -1.34 -1.58 26.92
#